data_AF-A0A7C5Q4A4-F1
#
_entry.id   AF-A0A7C5Q4A4-F1
#
_cell.length_a   1.000
_cell.length_b   1.000
_cell.length_c   1.000
_cell.angle_alpha   90.00
_cell.angle_beta   90.00
_cell.angle_gamma   90.00
#
_symmetry.space_group_name_H-M   'P 1'
#
loop_
_entity.id
_entity.type
_entity.pdbx_description
1 polymer ?
#
loop_
_entity_poly.entity_id
_entity_poly.type
_entity_poly.pdbx_seq_one_letter_code
_entity_poly.pdbx_strand_id
1 'polypeptide(L)'
;MDNGSENFSEQTKGLEGDETAQLLTALKSMGVAPSQLRKYVRAAMRLRELEKQYGKSYNVLLRDYEKKFRESVKLEYAITELLEKRKRIEDDLNVYMEQHKLTLETVNKVVTVIRMLEQYSVDVNNLEILAKAAARISQAGLDVNKVFEHFARLEEADKSLRAVNEQILKEQERLSQIQAELAEKEERLRKMIQWTPELESLERIRQTLENKISELEGKHAELSRKLEEEAKQYETLIGFKGDAESVYNAIKKKKAELERLNEEVERKRETLEILEEEVSSARSLLMLLQNPELVRREDLEALSRQLANVASVKAGEIPVLKPLEHPLVENVRKKVVELVLPAIKNDLIPRWVFEKLEKEFKDVVAKKAQLEEENEKLKAELQRYVSSKPISSEETPPQSAVFFRLRKKAAPLQDDSGIRVRLKCPYCQSTNLLVLPSKGELDRCISEGELLITTCSRCAKDISVDPVYLNERFYRG
;
A
#
# COMPACT_ATOMS: atom_id res chain seq x y z
N MET A 1 5.34 64.38 -23.49
CA MET A 1 6.42 64.06 -22.53
C MET A 1 6.83 62.62 -22.82
N ASP A 2 7.78 62.49 -23.75
CA ASP A 2 8.51 61.26 -24.02
C ASP A 2 9.50 61.03 -22.89
N ASN A 3 9.38 59.90 -22.19
CA ASN A 3 10.42 59.26 -21.37
C ASN A 3 9.84 57.99 -20.72
N GLY A 4 9.63 56.94 -21.51
CA GLY A 4 9.15 55.65 -20.98
C GLY A 4 9.56 54.42 -21.78
N SER A 5 10.33 54.58 -22.86
CA SER A 5 10.58 53.52 -23.85
C SER A 5 11.90 52.77 -23.67
N GLU A 6 12.72 53.05 -22.64
CA GLU A 6 14.06 52.45 -22.51
C GLU A 6 14.20 51.37 -21.42
N ASN A 7 13.21 51.17 -20.54
CA ASN A 7 13.32 50.16 -19.46
C ASN A 7 12.56 48.84 -19.70
N PHE A 8 12.04 48.59 -20.91
CA PHE A 8 11.24 47.39 -21.19
C PHE A 8 11.97 46.29 -21.99
N SER A 9 13.24 46.50 -22.35
CA SER A 9 14.04 45.60 -23.20
C SER A 9 14.92 44.62 -22.41
N GLU A 10 15.11 44.80 -21.10
CA GLU A 10 16.02 43.95 -20.31
C GLU A 10 15.35 42.75 -19.62
N GLN A 11 14.01 42.67 -19.55
CA GLN A 11 13.31 41.55 -18.91
C GLN A 11 12.89 40.42 -19.86
N THR A 12 13.20 40.49 -21.16
CA THR A 12 12.81 39.45 -22.14
C THR A 12 13.89 38.42 -22.46
N LYS A 13 15.04 38.43 -21.77
CA LYS A 13 16.16 37.48 -22.02
C LYS A 13 16.06 36.15 -21.26
N GLY A 14 15.02 35.93 -20.46
CA GLY A 14 14.97 34.81 -19.51
C GLY A 14 14.13 33.59 -19.87
N LEU A 15 13.42 33.54 -21.00
CA LEU A 15 12.43 32.47 -21.26
C LEU A 15 12.34 32.10 -22.75
N GLU A 16 13.45 31.67 -23.35
CA GLU A 16 13.45 30.83 -24.55
C GLU A 16 13.41 29.35 -24.10
N GLY A 17 12.27 28.93 -23.55
CA GLY A 17 12.05 27.53 -23.17
C GLY A 17 11.67 26.67 -24.38
N ASP A 18 12.16 25.43 -24.41
CA ASP A 18 11.95 24.38 -25.44
C ASP A 18 10.48 24.22 -25.88
N GLU A 19 9.52 24.50 -24.98
CA GLU A 19 8.07 24.46 -25.24
C GLU A 19 7.60 25.50 -26.27
N THR A 20 8.23 26.67 -26.30
CA THR A 20 7.90 27.72 -27.28
C THR A 20 8.33 27.34 -28.70
N ALA A 21 9.45 26.62 -28.82
CA ALA A 21 9.94 26.07 -30.08
C ALA A 21 9.05 24.94 -30.60
N GLN A 22 8.55 24.07 -29.71
CA GLN A 22 7.58 23.02 -30.06
C GLN A 22 6.25 23.60 -30.55
N LEU A 23 5.73 24.64 -29.90
CA LEU A 23 4.50 25.34 -30.30
C LEU A 23 4.66 26.06 -31.66
N LEU A 24 5.80 26.71 -31.88
CA LEU A 24 6.17 27.34 -33.15
C LEU A 24 6.26 26.34 -34.31
N THR A 25 6.66 25.10 -34.01
CA THR A 25 6.79 24.01 -35.00
C THR A 25 5.43 23.42 -35.36
N ALA A 26 4.56 23.17 -34.38
CA ALA A 26 3.19 22.71 -34.60
C ALA A 26 2.29 23.71 -35.35
N LEU A 27 2.59 25.00 -35.20
CA LEU A 27 1.83 26.07 -35.86
C LEU A 27 2.37 26.43 -37.26
N LYS A 28 3.65 26.13 -37.56
CA LYS A 28 4.20 26.20 -38.93
C LYS A 28 3.51 25.19 -39.86
N SER A 29 3.12 24.01 -39.36
CA SER A 29 2.34 23.02 -40.13
C SER A 29 0.91 23.49 -40.46
N MET A 30 0.43 24.60 -39.90
CA MET A 30 -0.90 25.16 -40.17
C MET A 30 -0.89 26.35 -41.16
N GLY A 31 0.25 26.65 -41.81
CA GLY A 31 0.32 27.62 -42.91
C GLY A 31 0.33 29.11 -42.50
N VAL A 32 0.51 29.43 -41.21
CA VAL A 32 0.54 30.82 -40.73
C VAL A 32 1.95 31.42 -40.84
N ALA A 33 2.05 32.65 -41.37
CA ALA A 33 3.32 33.34 -41.53
C ALA A 33 4.08 33.48 -40.18
N PRO A 34 5.39 33.12 -40.10
CA PRO A 34 6.15 33.11 -38.84
C PRO A 34 6.25 34.47 -38.12
N SER A 35 6.02 35.58 -38.84
CA SER A 35 6.04 36.94 -38.29
C SER A 35 4.75 37.28 -37.54
N GLN A 36 3.59 36.89 -38.08
CA GLN A 36 2.29 37.05 -37.44
C GLN A 36 2.18 36.12 -36.24
N LEU A 37 2.68 34.89 -36.37
CA LEU A 37 2.67 33.92 -35.27
C LEU A 37 3.46 34.41 -34.05
N ARG A 38 4.65 34.98 -34.26
CA ARG A 38 5.45 35.59 -33.19
C ARG A 38 4.77 36.78 -32.53
N LYS A 39 3.86 37.48 -33.22
CA LYS A 39 3.05 38.54 -32.61
C LYS A 39 1.93 37.94 -31.74
N TYR A 40 1.23 36.93 -32.23
CA TYR A 40 0.17 36.25 -31.47
C TYR A 40 0.70 35.53 -30.23
N VAL A 41 1.83 34.82 -30.33
CA VAL A 41 2.47 34.16 -29.18
C VAL A 41 2.90 35.20 -28.14
N ARG A 42 3.49 36.33 -28.56
CA ARG A 42 3.84 37.41 -27.62
C ARG A 42 2.61 38.05 -26.98
N ALA A 43 1.54 38.25 -27.74
CA ALA A 43 0.29 38.77 -27.19
C ALA A 43 -0.31 37.78 -26.17
N ALA A 44 -0.41 36.49 -26.52
CA ALA A 44 -0.92 35.45 -25.62
C ALA A 44 -0.07 35.31 -24.34
N MET A 45 1.26 35.39 -24.45
CA MET A 45 2.16 35.37 -23.29
C MET A 45 1.95 36.59 -22.40
N ARG A 46 1.76 37.79 -22.96
CA ARG A 46 1.42 39.00 -22.20
C ARG A 46 0.07 38.87 -21.49
N LEU A 47 -0.94 38.30 -22.17
CA LEU A 47 -2.25 38.04 -21.58
C LEU A 47 -2.12 37.07 -20.40
N ARG A 48 -1.36 35.99 -20.56
CA ARG A 48 -1.13 35.00 -19.51
C ARG A 48 -0.35 35.54 -18.33
N GLU A 49 0.62 36.43 -18.57
CA GLU A 49 1.35 37.13 -17.52
C GLU A 49 0.43 38.07 -16.74
N LEU A 50 -0.47 38.79 -17.41
CA LEU A 50 -1.49 39.61 -16.75
C LEU A 50 -2.47 38.77 -15.93
N GLU A 51 -2.89 37.60 -16.44
CA GLU A 51 -3.74 36.67 -15.68
C GLU A 51 -3.02 36.15 -14.44
N LYS A 52 -1.71 35.88 -14.53
CA LYS A 52 -0.88 35.43 -13.41
C LYS A 52 -0.66 36.53 -12.36
N GLN A 53 -0.42 37.76 -12.78
CA GLN A 53 -0.18 38.90 -11.88
C GLN A 53 -1.42 39.29 -11.09
N TYR A 54 -2.60 39.24 -11.73
CA TYR A 54 -3.85 39.70 -11.11
C TYR A 54 -4.77 38.56 -10.65
N GLY A 55 -4.42 37.29 -10.91
CA GLY A 55 -5.20 36.11 -10.51
C GLY A 55 -6.60 36.03 -11.12
N LYS A 56 -6.87 36.78 -12.19
CA LYS A 56 -8.18 36.88 -12.86
C LYS A 56 -8.02 36.59 -14.35
N SER A 57 -9.03 36.00 -14.98
CA SER A 57 -9.01 35.80 -16.43
C SER A 57 -9.01 37.13 -17.18
N TYR A 58 -8.38 37.16 -18.36
CA TYR A 58 -8.24 38.38 -19.15
C TYR A 58 -9.59 39.05 -19.47
N ASN A 59 -10.62 38.24 -19.74
CA ASN A 59 -11.97 38.74 -20.00
C ASN A 59 -12.56 39.50 -18.80
N VAL A 60 -12.23 39.08 -17.57
CA VAL A 60 -12.66 39.78 -16.35
C VAL A 60 -11.84 41.06 -16.16
N LEU A 61 -10.53 41.02 -16.41
CA LEU A 61 -9.67 42.21 -16.35
C LEU A 61 -10.11 43.29 -17.35
N LEU A 62 -10.49 42.89 -18.57
CA LEU A 62 -10.99 43.82 -19.58
C LEU A 62 -12.30 44.49 -19.14
N ARG A 63 -13.25 43.73 -18.58
CA ARG A 63 -14.50 44.27 -18.02
C ARG A 63 -14.24 45.21 -16.84
N ASP A 64 -13.33 44.84 -15.94
CA ASP A 64 -12.93 45.69 -14.82
C ASP A 64 -12.29 47.01 -15.32
N TYR A 65 -11.47 46.94 -16.37
CA TYR A 65 -10.86 48.11 -16.99
C TYR A 65 -11.91 49.01 -17.68
N GLU A 66 -12.82 48.44 -18.47
CA GLU A 66 -13.93 49.19 -19.07
C GLU A 66 -14.84 49.85 -18.03
N LYS A 67 -15.07 49.17 -16.90
CA LYS A 67 -15.83 49.74 -15.79
C LYS A 67 -15.09 50.93 -15.17
N LYS A 68 -13.80 50.76 -14.84
CA LYS A 68 -12.95 51.85 -14.31
C LYS A 68 -12.84 53.02 -15.28
N PHE A 69 -12.74 52.76 -16.58
CA PHE A 69 -12.70 53.79 -17.61
C PHE A 69 -14.01 54.60 -17.63
N ARG A 70 -15.18 53.93 -17.58
CA ARG A 70 -16.48 54.61 -17.48
C ARG A 70 -16.60 55.43 -16.20
N GLU A 71 -16.06 54.95 -15.08
CA GLU A 71 -15.99 55.69 -13.82
C GLU A 71 -15.07 56.92 -13.94
N SER A 72 -13.91 56.78 -14.59
CA SER A 72 -13.00 57.91 -14.87
C SER A 72 -13.70 59.02 -15.64
N VAL A 73 -14.42 58.69 -16.71
CA VAL A 73 -15.14 59.67 -17.52
C VAL A 73 -16.25 60.37 -16.72
N LYS A 74 -16.95 59.65 -15.84
CA LYS A 74 -17.95 60.27 -14.94
C LYS A 74 -17.31 61.23 -13.94
N LEU A 75 -16.14 60.86 -13.40
CA LEU A 75 -15.38 61.71 -12.49
C LEU A 75 -14.86 62.96 -13.20
N GLU A 76 -14.36 62.83 -14.43
CA GLU A 76 -13.95 63.98 -15.24
C GLU A 76 -15.10 64.97 -15.44
N TYR A 77 -16.29 64.48 -15.82
CA TYR A 77 -17.46 65.34 -15.96
C TYR A 77 -17.86 66.03 -14.65
N ALA A 78 -17.84 65.30 -13.52
CA ALA A 78 -18.13 65.86 -12.21
C ALA A 78 -17.11 66.93 -11.79
N ILE A 79 -15.83 66.73 -12.10
CA ILE A 79 -14.77 67.73 -11.86
C ILE A 79 -15.04 68.99 -12.70
N THR A 80 -15.39 68.85 -13.98
CA THR A 80 -15.74 69.99 -14.83
C THR A 80 -16.93 70.76 -14.29
N GLU A 81 -17.99 70.08 -13.84
CA GLU A 81 -19.16 70.72 -13.24
C GLU A 81 -18.83 71.49 -11.95
N LEU A 82 -17.97 70.93 -11.10
CA LEU A 82 -17.50 71.60 -9.88
C LEU A 82 -16.65 72.84 -10.18
N LEU A 83 -15.80 72.79 -11.20
CA LEU A 83 -15.01 73.96 -11.64
C LEU A 83 -15.91 75.09 -12.16
N GLU A 84 -16.97 74.77 -12.90
CA GLU A 84 -17.95 75.77 -13.34
C GLU A 84 -18.75 76.37 -12.18
N LYS A 85 -19.11 75.57 -11.17
CA LYS A 85 -19.78 76.07 -9.95
C LYS A 85 -18.87 77.00 -9.16
N ARG A 86 -17.60 76.63 -9.02
CA ARG A 86 -16.59 77.47 -8.36
C ARG A 86 -16.45 78.82 -9.07
N LYS A 87 -16.34 78.81 -10.40
CA LYS A 87 -16.21 80.05 -11.18
C LYS A 87 -17.42 80.98 -10.98
N ARG A 88 -18.64 80.44 -10.97
CA ARG A 88 -19.86 81.22 -10.69
C ARG A 88 -19.83 81.90 -9.31
N ILE A 89 -19.38 81.18 -8.28
CA ILE A 89 -19.26 81.74 -6.92
C ILE A 89 -18.20 82.85 -6.88
N GLU A 90 -17.07 82.66 -7.57
CA GLU A 90 -16.02 83.69 -7.66
C GLU A 90 -16.52 84.96 -8.38
N ASP A 91 -17.30 84.80 -9.45
CA ASP A 91 -17.94 85.92 -10.16
C ASP A 91 -18.97 86.64 -9.28
N ASP A 92 -19.83 85.92 -8.56
CA ASP A 92 -20.81 86.50 -7.63
C ASP A 92 -20.13 87.29 -6.50
N LEU A 93 -19.05 86.74 -5.92
CA LEU A 93 -18.30 87.42 -4.86
C LEU A 93 -17.70 88.75 -5.33
N ASN A 94 -17.19 88.80 -6.57
CA ASN A 94 -16.66 90.03 -7.14
C ASN A 94 -17.74 91.12 -7.24
N VAL A 95 -18.95 90.76 -7.67
CA VAL A 95 -20.09 91.69 -7.74
C VAL A 95 -20.43 92.25 -6.35
N TYR A 96 -20.46 91.41 -5.32
CA TYR A 96 -20.69 91.87 -3.94
C TYR A 96 -19.61 92.84 -3.44
N MET A 97 -18.34 92.58 -3.78
CA MET A 97 -17.23 93.45 -3.40
C MET A 97 -17.32 94.83 -4.07
N GLU A 98 -17.80 94.91 -5.31
CA GLU A 98 -18.05 96.18 -6.01
C GLU A 98 -19.19 96.98 -5.38
N GLN A 99 -20.29 96.31 -4.99
CA GLN A 99 -21.40 96.96 -4.29
C GLN A 99 -20.96 97.60 -2.97
N HIS A 100 -20.13 96.89 -2.18
CA HIS A 100 -19.61 97.43 -0.93
C HIS A 100 -18.73 98.67 -1.12
N LYS A 101 -17.90 98.71 -2.17
CA LYS A 101 -17.09 99.91 -2.49
C LYS A 101 -17.97 101.14 -2.73
N LEU A 102 -19.05 101.00 -3.51
CA LEU A 102 -20.00 102.09 -3.78
C LEU A 102 -20.71 102.60 -2.51
N THR A 103 -21.04 101.70 -1.57
CA THR A 103 -21.64 102.11 -0.29
C THR A 103 -20.67 102.90 0.60
N LEU A 104 -19.37 102.57 0.57
CA LEU A 104 -18.36 103.32 1.33
C LEU A 104 -18.13 104.73 0.76
N GLU A 105 -18.16 104.87 -0.56
CA GLU A 105 -18.04 106.17 -1.22
C GLU A 105 -19.20 107.13 -0.91
N THR A 106 -20.42 106.59 -0.77
CA THR A 106 -21.60 107.40 -0.42
C THR A 106 -21.57 107.87 1.04
N VAL A 107 -21.17 107.01 1.97
CA VAL A 107 -21.02 107.38 3.39
C VAL A 107 -19.98 108.49 3.57
N ASN A 108 -18.84 108.42 2.88
CA ASN A 108 -17.79 109.44 2.97
C ASN A 108 -18.26 110.84 2.49
N LYS A 109 -19.15 110.91 1.51
CA LYS A 109 -19.72 112.19 1.04
C LYS A 109 -20.58 112.87 2.12
N VAL A 110 -21.38 112.10 2.86
CA VAL A 110 -22.27 112.62 3.91
C VAL A 110 -21.46 113.19 5.09
N VAL A 111 -20.42 112.48 5.52
CA VAL A 111 -19.54 112.92 6.62
C VAL A 111 -18.87 114.27 6.30
N THR A 112 -18.51 114.48 5.04
CA THR A 112 -17.87 115.73 4.60
C THR A 112 -18.81 116.94 4.72
N VAL A 113 -20.12 116.78 4.47
CA VAL A 113 -21.13 117.84 4.56
C VAL A 113 -21.36 118.27 6.01
N ILE A 114 -21.43 117.31 6.93
CA ILE A 114 -21.62 117.59 8.36
C ILE A 114 -20.46 118.42 8.91
N ARG A 115 -19.23 118.07 8.52
CA ARG A 115 -18.02 118.79 8.97
C ARG A 115 -17.97 120.24 8.49
N MET A 116 -18.57 120.57 7.34
CA MET A 116 -18.66 121.95 6.86
C MET A 116 -19.63 122.80 7.67
N LEU A 117 -20.68 122.21 8.25
CA LEU A 117 -21.68 122.93 9.04
C LEU A 117 -21.16 123.29 10.44
N GLU A 118 -20.36 122.42 11.05
CA GLU A 118 -19.79 122.65 12.38
C GLU A 118 -18.71 123.75 12.40
N GLN A 119 -18.01 123.98 11.28
CA GLN A 119 -16.93 124.97 11.19
C GLN A 119 -17.37 126.44 11.29
N TYR A 120 -18.67 126.74 11.15
CA TYR A 120 -19.17 128.12 11.10
C TYR A 120 -19.95 128.61 12.32
N SER A 121 -20.16 127.80 13.37
CA SER A 121 -20.62 128.20 14.73
C SER A 121 -21.48 129.47 14.88
N VAL A 122 -22.66 129.55 14.25
CA VAL A 122 -23.63 130.67 14.43
C VAL A 122 -25.03 130.13 14.76
N ASP A 123 -25.67 130.72 15.78
CA ASP A 123 -27.11 130.66 16.04
C ASP A 123 -27.69 132.08 16.20
N VAL A 124 -28.86 132.33 15.63
CA VAL A 124 -29.33 133.66 15.15
C VAL A 124 -29.91 134.55 16.28
N ASN A 125 -30.17 134.01 17.47
CA ASN A 125 -31.00 134.67 18.49
C ASN A 125 -30.26 135.54 19.53
N ASN A 126 -28.92 135.54 19.59
CA ASN A 126 -28.21 136.11 20.76
C ASN A 126 -27.80 137.60 20.65
N LEU A 127 -27.90 138.22 19.47
CA LEU A 127 -27.46 139.62 19.25
C LEU A 127 -28.52 140.68 19.59
N GLU A 128 -29.81 140.32 19.63
CA GLU A 128 -30.90 141.29 19.79
C GLU A 128 -31.22 141.62 21.28
N ILE A 129 -30.85 140.72 22.18
CA ILE A 129 -31.22 140.79 23.61
C ILE A 129 -30.32 141.76 24.38
N LEU A 130 -29.04 141.85 24.02
CA LEU A 130 -28.05 142.71 24.69
C LEU A 130 -28.29 144.22 24.44
N ALA A 131 -28.80 144.59 23.26
CA ALA A 131 -29.06 145.99 22.93
C ALA A 131 -30.30 146.56 23.66
N LYS A 132 -31.32 145.75 23.93
CA LYS A 132 -32.56 146.16 24.62
C LYS A 132 -32.40 146.28 26.14
N ALA A 133 -31.47 145.53 26.74
CA ALA A 133 -31.22 145.55 28.18
C ALA A 133 -30.54 146.85 28.66
N ALA A 134 -29.60 147.40 27.88
CA ALA A 134 -28.87 148.62 28.23
C ALA A 134 -29.74 149.88 28.21
N ALA A 135 -30.77 149.94 27.35
CA ALA A 135 -31.63 151.11 27.20
C ALA A 135 -32.71 151.26 28.30
N ARG A 136 -33.09 150.17 28.98
CA ARG A 136 -34.17 150.18 29.98
C ARG A 136 -33.71 150.51 31.41
N ILE A 137 -32.44 150.30 31.71
CA ILE A 137 -31.89 150.53 33.06
C ILE A 137 -31.73 152.02 33.37
N SER A 138 -31.51 152.87 32.35
CA SER A 138 -31.40 154.33 32.54
C SER A 138 -32.75 155.04 32.72
N GLN A 139 -33.87 154.46 32.25
CA GLN A 139 -35.21 155.06 32.33
C GLN A 139 -35.97 154.74 33.63
N ALA A 140 -35.53 153.76 34.42
CA ALA A 140 -36.32 153.19 35.52
C ALA A 140 -36.01 153.72 36.94
N GLY A 141 -35.10 154.70 37.09
CA GLY A 141 -34.86 155.39 38.36
C GLY A 141 -34.43 154.51 39.55
N LEU A 142 -33.84 153.34 39.27
CA LEU A 142 -33.36 152.41 40.31
C LEU A 142 -31.99 152.84 40.83
N ASP A 143 -31.84 152.83 42.16
CA ASP A 143 -30.58 153.10 42.85
C ASP A 143 -29.53 152.06 42.44
N VAL A 144 -28.51 152.57 41.75
CA VAL A 144 -27.41 151.81 41.15
C VAL A 144 -26.72 150.91 42.17
N ASN A 145 -26.70 151.29 43.45
CA ASN A 145 -26.10 150.49 44.53
C ASN A 145 -26.85 149.18 44.83
N LYS A 146 -28.19 149.14 44.75
CA LYS A 146 -28.97 147.89 44.93
C LYS A 146 -28.82 146.95 43.73
N VAL A 147 -28.66 147.52 42.54
CA VAL A 147 -28.35 146.78 41.31
C VAL A 147 -26.95 146.17 41.41
N PHE A 148 -25.98 146.89 41.97
CA PHE A 148 -24.65 146.36 42.25
C PHE A 148 -24.63 145.27 43.35
N GLU A 149 -25.45 145.35 44.39
CA GLU A 149 -25.61 144.24 45.36
C GLU A 149 -26.21 142.99 44.70
N HIS A 150 -27.16 143.15 43.78
CA HIS A 150 -27.67 142.06 42.96
C HIS A 150 -26.60 141.52 41.99
N PHE A 151 -25.77 142.38 41.41
CA PHE A 151 -24.60 141.94 40.61
C PHE A 151 -23.56 141.21 41.46
N ALA A 152 -23.31 141.61 42.71
CA ALA A 152 -22.40 140.91 43.61
C ALA A 152 -22.93 139.50 43.96
N ARG A 153 -24.24 139.36 44.21
CA ARG A 153 -24.88 138.04 44.37
C ARG A 153 -24.86 137.21 43.09
N LEU A 154 -24.99 137.85 41.92
CA LEU A 154 -24.85 137.19 40.63
C LEU A 154 -23.40 136.77 40.34
N GLU A 155 -22.41 137.54 40.79
CA GLU A 155 -20.99 137.19 40.66
C GLU A 155 -20.64 136.01 41.58
N GLU A 156 -21.19 135.97 42.80
CA GLU A 156 -21.05 134.82 43.70
C GLU A 156 -21.79 133.57 43.17
N ALA A 157 -22.95 133.76 42.54
CA ALA A 157 -23.63 132.70 41.80
C ALA A 157 -22.84 132.24 40.56
N ASP A 158 -22.18 133.16 39.83
CA ASP A 158 -21.33 132.84 38.68
C ASP A 158 -20.07 132.08 39.11
N LYS A 159 -19.44 132.48 40.23
CA LYS A 159 -18.34 131.72 40.84
C LYS A 159 -18.78 130.30 41.24
N SER A 160 -19.98 130.17 41.80
CA SER A 160 -20.56 128.87 42.15
C SER A 160 -20.88 128.03 40.91
N LEU A 161 -21.45 128.64 39.85
CA LEU A 161 -21.72 127.98 38.57
C LEU A 161 -20.44 127.54 37.87
N ARG A 162 -19.38 128.35 37.92
CA ARG A 162 -18.06 127.96 37.39
C ARG A 162 -17.49 126.77 38.15
N ALA A 163 -17.55 126.78 39.49
CA ALA A 163 -17.11 125.66 40.31
C ALA A 163 -17.90 124.38 40.01
N VAL A 164 -19.22 124.48 39.83
CA VAL A 164 -20.08 123.35 39.44
C VAL A 164 -19.78 122.89 38.01
N ASN A 165 -19.57 123.79 37.05
CA ASN A 165 -19.18 123.43 35.69
C ASN A 165 -17.81 122.73 35.65
N GLU A 166 -16.87 123.17 36.48
CA GLU A 166 -15.57 122.53 36.61
C GLU A 166 -15.68 121.13 37.24
N GLN A 167 -16.62 120.93 38.16
CA GLN A 167 -16.97 119.59 38.66
C GLN A 167 -17.64 118.73 37.58
N ILE A 168 -18.58 119.29 36.80
CA ILE A 168 -19.23 118.59 35.70
C ILE A 168 -18.21 118.13 34.65
N LEU A 169 -17.24 118.98 34.30
CA LEU A 169 -16.17 118.63 33.37
C LEU A 169 -15.31 117.48 33.91
N LYS A 170 -14.94 117.52 35.19
CA LYS A 170 -14.19 116.43 35.84
C LYS A 170 -14.97 115.11 35.86
N GLU A 171 -16.28 115.17 36.12
CA GLU A 171 -17.13 113.98 36.08
C GLU A 171 -17.35 113.47 34.64
N GLN A 172 -17.42 114.35 33.65
CA GLN A 172 -17.46 113.96 32.24
C GLN A 172 -16.16 113.28 31.79
N GLU A 173 -15.00 113.78 32.23
CA GLU A 173 -13.70 113.11 32.02
C GLU A 173 -13.64 111.74 32.71
N ARG A 174 -14.16 111.60 33.93
CA ARG A 174 -14.25 110.30 34.61
C ARG A 174 -15.17 109.33 33.86
N LEU A 175 -16.31 109.80 33.37
CA LEU A 175 -17.23 108.98 32.58
C LEU A 175 -16.60 108.53 31.27
N SER A 176 -15.87 109.41 30.58
CA SER A 176 -15.19 109.04 29.33
C SER A 176 -14.07 108.01 29.57
N GLN A 177 -13.33 108.14 30.68
CA GLN A 177 -12.35 107.13 31.11
C GLN A 177 -13.02 105.78 31.40
N ILE A 178 -14.12 105.77 32.16
CA ILE A 178 -14.86 104.53 32.45
C ILE A 178 -15.43 103.90 31.19
N GLN A 179 -15.95 104.71 30.25
CA GLN A 179 -16.44 104.21 28.96
C GLN A 179 -15.32 103.62 28.11
N ALA A 180 -14.14 104.24 28.10
CA ALA A 180 -12.96 103.70 27.41
C ALA A 180 -12.50 102.38 28.05
N GLU A 181 -12.43 102.29 29.38
CA GLU A 181 -12.11 101.04 30.09
C GLU A 181 -13.15 99.95 29.85
N LEU A 182 -14.44 100.31 29.81
CA LEU A 182 -15.52 99.37 29.51
C LEU A 182 -15.37 98.82 28.09
N ALA A 183 -15.14 99.70 27.11
CA ALA A 183 -14.93 99.31 25.72
C ALA A 183 -13.69 98.39 25.58
N GLU A 184 -12.60 98.68 26.30
CA GLU A 184 -11.41 97.82 26.32
C GLU A 184 -11.72 96.44 26.93
N LYS A 185 -12.45 96.40 28.04
CA LYS A 185 -12.87 95.14 28.70
C LYS A 185 -13.84 94.35 27.81
N GLU A 186 -14.77 95.00 27.14
CA GLU A 186 -15.69 94.38 26.18
C GLU A 186 -14.94 93.80 24.97
N GLU A 187 -13.97 94.52 24.42
CA GLU A 187 -13.14 94.03 23.32
C GLU A 187 -12.26 92.85 23.76
N ARG A 188 -11.71 92.90 24.99
CA ARG A 188 -10.98 91.77 25.58
C ARG A 188 -11.88 90.55 25.77
N LEU A 189 -13.12 90.74 26.21
CA LEU A 189 -14.12 89.68 26.32
C LEU A 189 -14.50 89.10 24.95
N ARG A 190 -14.72 89.94 23.94
CA ARG A 190 -14.97 89.50 22.55
C ARG A 190 -13.82 88.67 22.00
N LYS A 191 -12.57 89.07 22.25
CA LYS A 191 -11.37 88.29 21.88
C LYS A 191 -11.30 86.94 22.60
N MET A 192 -11.64 86.89 23.89
CA MET A 192 -11.72 85.61 24.64
C MET A 192 -12.88 84.72 24.15
N ILE A 193 -14.02 85.30 23.77
CA ILE A 193 -15.15 84.57 23.18
C ILE A 193 -14.76 84.03 21.80
N GLN A 194 -14.00 84.77 21.00
CA GLN A 194 -13.41 84.27 19.74
C GLN A 194 -12.28 83.23 19.95
N TRP A 195 -11.89 82.93 21.19
CA TRP A 195 -11.00 81.82 21.56
C TRP A 195 -11.77 80.50 21.83
N THR A 196 -13.11 80.52 21.81
CA THR A 196 -13.95 79.30 21.78
C THR A 196 -13.84 78.38 20.54
N PRO A 197 -13.23 78.75 19.38
CA PRO A 197 -12.96 77.82 18.29
C PRO A 197 -12.13 76.61 18.71
N GLU A 198 -11.28 76.75 19.74
CA GLU A 198 -10.53 75.64 20.30
C GLU A 198 -11.45 74.60 20.94
N LEU A 199 -12.53 75.02 21.60
CA LEU A 199 -13.51 74.10 22.20
C LEU A 199 -14.30 73.35 21.12
N GLU A 200 -14.77 74.04 20.07
CA GLU A 200 -15.42 73.38 18.93
C GLU A 200 -14.47 72.43 18.20
N SER A 201 -13.19 72.80 18.07
CA SER A 201 -12.17 71.93 17.47
C SER A 201 -11.93 70.68 18.32
N LEU A 202 -11.93 70.81 19.65
CA LEU A 202 -11.78 69.70 20.58
C LEU A 202 -13.02 68.80 20.58
N GLU A 203 -14.23 69.36 20.46
CA GLU A 203 -15.47 68.58 20.32
C GLU A 203 -15.45 67.75 19.03
N ARG A 204 -15.00 68.34 17.91
CA ARG A 204 -14.81 67.63 16.63
C ARG A 204 -13.74 66.54 16.74
N ILE A 205 -12.63 66.81 17.42
CA ILE A 205 -11.58 65.81 17.68
C ILE A 205 -12.14 64.68 18.55
N ARG A 206 -12.92 64.99 19.60
CA ARG A 206 -13.55 64.00 20.47
C ARG A 206 -14.50 63.09 19.68
N GLN A 207 -15.37 63.65 18.85
CA GLN A 207 -16.25 62.88 17.96
C GLN A 207 -15.45 62.00 16.99
N THR A 208 -14.36 62.53 16.44
CA THR A 208 -13.50 61.76 15.52
C THR A 208 -12.86 60.58 16.26
N LEU A 209 -12.40 60.78 17.49
CA LEU A 209 -11.83 59.73 18.34
C LEU A 209 -12.88 58.70 18.77
N GLU A 210 -14.08 59.13 19.17
CA GLU A 210 -15.20 58.24 19.51
C GLU A 210 -15.58 57.36 18.31
N ASN A 211 -15.68 57.92 17.11
CA ASN A 211 -15.90 57.16 15.88
C ASN A 211 -14.76 56.16 15.62
N LYS A 212 -13.51 56.56 15.88
CA LYS A 212 -12.34 55.67 15.71
C LYS A 212 -12.34 54.52 16.70
N ILE A 213 -12.71 54.79 17.95
CA ILE A 213 -12.87 53.78 18.99
C ILE A 213 -13.95 52.78 18.56
N SER A 214 -15.10 53.26 18.12
CA SER A 214 -16.19 52.39 17.65
C SER A 214 -15.79 51.54 16.43
N GLU A 215 -15.08 52.13 15.46
CA GLU A 215 -14.50 51.37 14.33
C GLU A 215 -13.53 50.28 14.79
N LEU A 216 -12.67 50.59 15.78
CA LEU A 216 -11.69 49.65 16.30
C LEU A 216 -12.34 48.53 17.11
N GLU A 217 -13.35 48.83 17.90
CA GLU A 217 -14.16 47.84 18.63
C GLU A 217 -14.87 46.89 17.65
N GLY A 218 -15.45 47.43 16.56
CA GLY A 218 -16.04 46.63 15.50
C GLY A 218 -15.03 45.68 14.84
N LYS A 219 -13.83 46.18 14.51
CA LYS A 219 -12.74 45.34 13.97
C LYS A 219 -12.26 44.29 14.96
N HIS A 220 -12.16 44.64 16.25
CA HIS A 220 -11.77 43.71 17.29
C HIS A 220 -12.79 42.57 17.43
N ALA A 221 -14.09 42.89 17.41
CA ALA A 221 -15.16 41.90 17.44
C ALA A 221 -15.10 40.97 16.21
N GLU A 222 -14.87 41.53 15.02
CA GLU A 222 -14.78 40.73 13.79
C GLU A 222 -13.54 39.80 13.80
N LEU A 223 -12.39 40.30 14.25
CA LEU A 223 -11.17 39.50 14.41
C LEU A 223 -11.35 38.41 15.46
N SER A 224 -12.01 38.72 16.58
CA SER A 224 -12.31 37.73 17.62
C SER A 224 -13.19 36.62 17.09
N ARG A 225 -14.21 36.95 16.28
CA ARG A 225 -15.07 35.97 15.63
C ARG A 225 -14.31 35.07 14.66
N LYS A 226 -13.41 35.64 13.85
CA LYS A 226 -12.54 34.89 12.94
C LYS A 226 -11.62 33.95 13.70
N LEU A 227 -11.02 34.42 14.80
CA LEU A 227 -10.16 33.59 15.66
C LEU A 227 -10.93 32.39 16.23
N GLU A 228 -12.18 32.60 16.64
CA GLU A 228 -13.03 31.54 17.19
C GLU A 228 -13.52 30.55 16.13
N GLU A 229 -13.80 31.02 14.91
CA GLU A 229 -14.05 30.17 13.74
C GLU A 229 -12.83 29.32 13.38
N GLU A 230 -11.63 29.92 13.35
CA GLU A 230 -10.37 29.20 13.11
C GLU A 230 -10.10 28.18 14.23
N ALA A 231 -10.31 28.54 15.50
CA ALA A 231 -10.14 27.61 16.62
C ALA A 231 -11.02 26.35 16.48
N LYS A 232 -12.29 26.52 16.08
CA LYS A 232 -13.20 25.40 15.78
C LYS A 232 -12.73 24.56 14.58
N GLN A 233 -12.16 25.20 13.56
CA GLN A 233 -11.55 24.47 12.45
C GLN A 233 -10.32 23.67 12.90
N TYR A 234 -9.49 24.21 13.79
CA TYR A 234 -8.36 23.47 14.36
C TYR A 234 -8.83 22.29 15.22
N GLU A 235 -9.87 22.45 16.04
CA GLU A 235 -10.44 21.35 16.83
C GLU A 235 -10.96 20.22 15.94
N THR A 236 -11.70 20.55 14.87
CA THR A 236 -12.18 19.53 13.91
C THR A 236 -11.01 18.85 13.20
N LEU A 237 -9.98 19.59 12.76
CA LEU A 237 -8.78 19.02 12.15
C LEU A 237 -8.00 18.12 13.11
N ILE A 238 -7.92 18.46 14.40
CA ILE A 238 -7.32 17.60 15.43
C ILE A 238 -8.15 16.33 15.60
N GLY A 239 -9.49 16.43 15.62
CA GLY A 239 -10.39 15.29 15.62
C GLY A 239 -10.14 14.35 14.42
N PHE A 240 -10.09 14.90 13.20
CA PHE A 240 -9.76 14.14 11.99
C PHE A 240 -8.37 13.50 12.04
N LYS A 241 -7.38 14.16 12.66
CA LYS A 241 -6.05 13.59 12.83
C LYS A 241 -6.07 12.40 13.78
N GLY A 242 -6.85 12.47 14.86
CA GLY A 242 -7.09 11.33 15.76
C GLY A 242 -7.77 10.16 15.05
N ASP A 243 -8.77 10.43 14.23
CA ASP A 243 -9.46 9.42 13.42
C ASP A 243 -8.52 8.81 12.37
N ALA A 244 -7.70 9.61 11.71
CA ALA A 244 -6.70 9.14 10.74
C ALA A 244 -5.65 8.23 11.40
N GLU A 245 -5.19 8.55 12.60
CA GLU A 245 -4.24 7.72 13.34
C GLU A 245 -4.87 6.40 13.81
N SER A 246 -6.15 6.44 14.22
CA SER A 246 -6.95 5.24 14.52
C SER A 246 -7.08 4.33 13.29
N VAL A 247 -7.44 4.89 12.13
CA VAL A 247 -7.53 4.17 10.87
C VAL A 247 -6.17 3.60 10.44
N TYR A 248 -5.09 4.38 10.57
CA TYR A 248 -3.74 3.92 10.26
C TYR A 248 -3.33 2.72 11.12
N ASN A 249 -3.60 2.77 12.41
CA ASN A 249 -3.32 1.66 13.33
C ASN A 249 -4.18 0.43 13.03
N ALA A 250 -5.46 0.61 12.67
CA ALA A 250 -6.33 -0.48 12.24
C ALA A 250 -5.81 -1.15 10.95
N ILE A 251 -5.39 -0.36 9.95
CA ILE A 251 -4.78 -0.84 8.72
C ILE A 251 -3.50 -1.62 9.02
N LYS A 252 -2.63 -1.09 9.89
CA LYS A 252 -1.38 -1.76 10.28
C LYS A 252 -1.65 -3.13 10.93
N LYS A 253 -2.62 -3.21 11.83
CA LYS A 253 -3.05 -4.49 12.44
C LYS A 253 -3.59 -5.46 11.39
N LYS A 254 -4.44 -4.99 10.48
CA LYS A 254 -5.00 -5.82 9.42
C LYS A 254 -3.96 -6.31 8.41
N LYS A 255 -2.95 -5.50 8.09
CA LYS A 255 -1.80 -5.95 7.28
C LYS A 255 -1.02 -7.07 7.95
N ALA A 256 -0.72 -6.94 9.24
CA ALA A 256 -0.01 -7.99 9.98
C ALA A 256 -0.83 -9.29 10.08
N GLU A 257 -2.15 -9.18 10.22
CA GLU A 257 -3.07 -10.32 10.20
C GLU A 257 -3.09 -11.00 8.81
N LEU A 258 -3.09 -10.21 7.73
CA LEU A 258 -3.00 -10.74 6.36
C LEU A 258 -1.66 -11.45 6.10
N GLU A 259 -0.54 -10.90 6.56
CA GLU A 259 0.78 -11.56 6.43
C GLU A 259 0.79 -12.92 7.13
N ARG A 260 0.28 -12.99 8.38
CA ARG A 260 0.13 -14.26 9.10
C ARG A 260 -0.75 -15.27 8.36
N LEU A 261 -1.91 -14.84 7.87
CA LEU A 261 -2.79 -15.71 7.09
C LEU A 261 -2.11 -16.19 5.81
N ASN A 262 -1.31 -15.34 5.16
CA ASN A 262 -0.59 -15.72 3.96
C ASN A 262 0.48 -16.79 4.25
N GLU A 263 1.25 -16.64 5.35
CA GLU A 263 2.19 -17.66 5.80
C GLU A 263 1.50 -18.99 6.17
N GLU A 264 0.30 -18.95 6.74
CA GLU A 264 -0.49 -20.15 7.01
C GLU A 264 -0.99 -20.82 5.73
N VAL A 265 -1.40 -20.03 4.73
CA VAL A 265 -1.82 -20.54 3.42
C VAL A 265 -0.65 -21.22 2.71
N GLU A 266 0.54 -20.62 2.71
CA GLU A 266 1.73 -21.22 2.09
C GLU A 266 2.12 -22.52 2.79
N ARG A 267 2.15 -22.56 4.13
CA ARG A 267 2.37 -23.83 4.88
C ARG A 267 1.35 -24.92 4.53
N LYS A 268 0.08 -24.55 4.36
CA LYS A 268 -0.96 -25.49 3.95
C LYS A 268 -0.80 -25.95 2.50
N ARG A 269 -0.30 -25.10 1.61
CA ARG A 269 0.02 -25.46 0.22
C ARG A 269 1.16 -26.46 0.16
N GLU A 270 2.25 -26.22 0.89
CA GLU A 270 3.37 -27.17 1.00
C GLU A 270 2.88 -28.54 1.52
N THR A 271 2.00 -28.53 2.53
CA THR A 271 1.41 -29.77 3.05
C THR A 271 0.53 -30.47 2.00
N LEU A 272 -0.23 -29.71 1.22
CA LEU A 272 -1.07 -30.23 0.15
C LEU A 272 -0.24 -30.87 -0.96
N GLU A 273 0.87 -30.24 -1.35
CA GLU A 273 1.79 -30.75 -2.36
C GLU A 273 2.36 -32.12 -1.95
N ILE A 274 2.83 -32.25 -0.70
CA ILE A 274 3.31 -33.53 -0.16
C ILE A 274 2.20 -34.60 -0.22
N LEU A 275 0.97 -34.24 0.19
CA LEU A 275 -0.16 -35.19 0.16
C LEU A 275 -0.55 -35.57 -1.27
N GLU A 276 -0.47 -34.66 -2.24
CA GLU A 276 -0.72 -34.95 -3.65
C GLU A 276 0.33 -35.90 -4.23
N GLU A 277 1.60 -35.73 -3.88
CA GLU A 277 2.68 -36.66 -4.23
C GLU A 277 2.45 -38.05 -3.61
N GLU A 278 2.03 -38.13 -2.35
CA GLU A 278 1.68 -39.37 -1.68
C GLU A 278 0.48 -40.07 -2.32
N VAL A 279 -0.57 -39.33 -2.69
CA VAL A 279 -1.75 -39.87 -3.37
C VAL A 279 -1.40 -40.35 -4.78
N SER A 280 -0.59 -39.61 -5.52
CA SER A 280 -0.05 -40.03 -6.82
C SER A 280 0.74 -41.32 -6.70
N SER A 281 1.63 -41.39 -5.71
CA SER A 281 2.41 -42.57 -5.36
C SER A 281 1.53 -43.77 -4.99
N ALA A 282 0.47 -43.56 -4.21
CA ALA A 282 -0.49 -44.59 -3.84
C ALA A 282 -1.32 -45.07 -5.04
N ARG A 283 -1.67 -44.20 -5.99
CA ARG A 283 -2.35 -44.56 -7.25
C ARG A 283 -1.45 -45.37 -8.16
N SER A 284 -0.19 -44.98 -8.33
CA SER A 284 0.80 -45.76 -9.07
C SER A 284 0.99 -47.15 -8.45
N LEU A 285 1.06 -47.21 -7.12
CA LEU A 285 1.10 -48.49 -6.40
C LEU A 285 -0.17 -49.31 -6.64
N LEU A 286 -1.37 -48.73 -6.53
CA LEU A 286 -2.62 -49.43 -6.84
C LEU A 286 -2.67 -49.96 -8.28
N MET A 287 -2.15 -49.20 -9.26
CA MET A 287 -2.04 -49.66 -10.66
C MET A 287 -1.10 -50.86 -10.80
N LEU A 288 0.01 -50.87 -10.06
CA LEU A 288 0.94 -52.02 -9.99
C LEU A 288 0.28 -53.24 -9.35
N LEU A 289 -0.55 -53.03 -8.32
CA LEU A 289 -1.26 -54.12 -7.63
C LEU A 289 -2.43 -54.68 -8.44
N GLN A 290 -3.07 -53.86 -9.29
CA GLN A 290 -4.21 -54.26 -10.10
C GLN A 290 -3.80 -55.06 -11.36
N ASN A 291 -2.53 -54.97 -11.80
CA ASN A 291 -1.97 -55.73 -12.94
C ASN A 291 -0.58 -56.33 -12.61
N PRO A 292 -0.51 -57.42 -11.84
CA PRO A 292 0.75 -58.00 -11.37
C PRO A 292 1.64 -58.62 -12.48
N GLU A 293 1.09 -58.86 -13.68
CA GLU A 293 1.83 -59.43 -14.81
C GLU A 293 2.65 -58.40 -15.62
N LEU A 294 2.50 -57.10 -15.33
CA LEU A 294 3.18 -55.99 -16.01
C LEU A 294 4.25 -55.30 -15.15
N VAL A 295 4.64 -55.90 -14.01
CA VAL A 295 5.57 -55.30 -13.04
C VAL A 295 7.00 -55.27 -13.60
N ARG A 296 7.55 -54.08 -13.84
CA ARG A 296 8.94 -53.88 -14.27
C ARG A 296 9.86 -53.73 -13.06
N ARG A 297 11.17 -53.87 -13.28
CA ARG A 297 12.19 -53.73 -12.23
C ARG A 297 12.16 -52.34 -11.57
N GLU A 298 11.85 -51.30 -12.34
CA GLU A 298 11.72 -49.93 -11.83
C GLU A 298 10.58 -49.80 -10.79
N ASP A 299 9.52 -50.58 -10.94
CA ASP A 299 8.34 -50.54 -10.07
C ASP A 299 8.60 -51.20 -8.71
N LEU A 300 9.45 -52.24 -8.68
CA LEU A 300 9.93 -52.86 -7.45
C LEU A 300 10.92 -51.96 -6.70
N GLU A 301 11.68 -51.14 -7.43
CA GLU A 301 12.55 -50.12 -6.82
C GLU A 301 11.74 -48.95 -6.23
N ALA A 302 10.61 -48.57 -6.86
CA ALA A 302 9.69 -47.60 -6.27
C ALA A 302 9.05 -48.14 -4.97
N LEU A 303 8.67 -49.42 -4.95
CA LEU A 303 8.14 -50.08 -3.75
C LEU A 303 9.17 -50.19 -2.62
N SER A 304 10.44 -50.50 -2.97
CA SER A 304 11.53 -50.59 -1.98
C SER A 304 11.87 -49.23 -1.37
N ARG A 305 11.85 -48.15 -2.17
CA ARG A 305 12.02 -46.76 -1.69
C ARG A 305 10.88 -46.34 -0.78
N GLN A 306 9.64 -46.73 -1.07
CA GLN A 306 8.49 -46.43 -0.20
C GLN A 306 8.56 -47.19 1.13
N LEU A 307 8.98 -48.45 1.12
CA LEU A 307 9.21 -49.21 2.36
C LEU A 307 10.37 -48.61 3.17
N ALA A 308 11.40 -48.08 2.51
CA ALA A 308 12.49 -47.36 3.17
C ALA A 308 12.02 -46.03 3.80
N ASN A 309 11.16 -45.27 3.11
CA ASN A 309 10.58 -44.03 3.64
C ASN A 309 9.63 -44.27 4.83
N VAL A 310 8.83 -45.34 4.79
CA VAL A 310 8.00 -45.74 5.95
C VAL A 310 8.88 -46.22 7.11
N ALA A 311 10.01 -46.88 6.83
CA ALA A 311 10.98 -47.27 7.84
C ALA A 311 11.68 -46.06 8.49
N SER A 312 12.01 -45.00 7.73
CA SER A 312 12.60 -43.77 8.27
C SER A 312 11.61 -42.93 9.09
N VAL A 313 10.32 -42.91 8.72
CA VAL A 313 9.25 -42.35 9.56
C VAL A 313 9.13 -43.12 10.88
N LYS A 314 9.20 -44.46 10.85
CA LYS A 314 9.20 -45.30 12.07
C LYS A 314 10.47 -45.15 12.92
N ALA A 315 11.61 -44.85 12.29
CA ALA A 315 12.87 -44.55 12.98
C ALA A 315 12.90 -43.14 13.60
N GLY A 316 11.92 -42.28 13.29
CA GLY A 316 11.77 -40.94 13.87
C GLY A 316 12.58 -39.84 13.17
N GLU A 317 13.10 -40.10 11.97
CA GLU A 317 13.89 -39.13 11.19
C GLU A 317 13.02 -37.98 10.62
N ILE A 318 11.69 -38.16 10.57
CA ILE A 318 10.72 -37.14 10.16
C ILE A 318 9.70 -36.92 11.29
N PRO A 319 9.98 -36.02 12.26
CA PRO A 319 9.14 -35.83 13.45
C PRO A 319 7.70 -35.41 13.17
N VAL A 320 7.46 -34.76 12.02
CA VAL A 320 6.17 -34.20 11.60
C VAL A 320 5.14 -35.30 11.28
N LEU A 321 5.60 -36.48 10.84
CA LEU A 321 4.73 -37.58 10.40
C LEU A 321 4.46 -38.63 11.48
N LYS A 322 5.02 -38.46 12.68
CA LYS A 322 4.85 -39.36 13.84
C LYS A 322 3.38 -39.60 14.24
N PRO A 323 2.46 -38.62 14.19
CA PRO A 323 1.04 -38.85 14.47
C PRO A 323 0.34 -39.77 13.46
N LEU A 324 0.89 -39.92 12.25
CA LEU A 324 0.33 -40.74 11.18
C LEU A 324 1.00 -42.13 11.08
N GLU A 325 1.95 -42.44 11.96
CA GLU A 325 2.68 -43.71 11.97
C GLU A 325 1.75 -44.93 12.05
N HIS A 326 0.80 -44.91 12.99
CA HIS A 326 -0.12 -46.03 13.21
C HIS A 326 -1.02 -46.33 11.99
N PRO A 327 -1.74 -45.36 11.40
CA PRO A 327 -2.56 -45.62 10.21
C PRO A 327 -1.72 -45.98 8.98
N LEU A 328 -0.51 -45.44 8.82
CA LEU A 328 0.38 -45.79 7.69
C LEU A 328 0.88 -47.23 7.79
N VAL A 329 1.38 -47.64 8.97
CA VAL A 329 1.88 -49.00 9.20
C VAL A 329 0.75 -50.02 9.09
N GLU A 330 -0.45 -49.70 9.56
CA GLU A 330 -1.58 -50.61 9.52
C GLU A 330 -2.13 -50.79 8.09
N ASN A 331 -2.14 -49.73 7.28
CA ASN A 331 -2.50 -49.81 5.86
C ASN A 331 -1.46 -50.59 5.05
N VAL A 332 -0.17 -50.38 5.30
CA VAL A 332 0.90 -51.17 4.67
C VAL A 332 0.80 -52.64 5.07
N ARG A 333 0.55 -52.93 6.37
CA ARG A 333 0.35 -54.30 6.85
C ARG A 333 -0.85 -54.99 6.17
N LYS A 334 -2.01 -54.32 6.11
CA LYS A 334 -3.21 -54.86 5.46
C LYS A 334 -2.96 -55.14 3.98
N LYS A 335 -2.33 -54.21 3.26
CA LYS A 335 -1.98 -54.38 1.84
C LYS A 335 -0.95 -55.48 1.61
N VAL A 336 0.10 -55.57 2.43
CA VAL A 336 1.07 -56.68 2.34
C VAL A 336 0.38 -58.02 2.58
N VAL A 337 -0.51 -58.12 3.56
CA VAL A 337 -1.30 -59.34 3.80
C VAL A 337 -2.21 -59.64 2.62
N GLU A 338 -2.94 -58.67 2.08
CA GLU A 338 -3.81 -58.87 0.90
C GLU A 338 -3.06 -59.30 -0.36
N LEU A 339 -1.80 -58.86 -0.54
CA LEU A 339 -0.98 -59.17 -1.71
C LEU A 339 -0.21 -60.48 -1.58
N VAL A 340 0.33 -60.73 -0.39
CA VAL A 340 1.19 -61.89 -0.13
C VAL A 340 0.33 -63.12 0.16
N LEU A 341 -0.79 -62.96 0.87
CA LEU A 341 -1.63 -64.09 1.28
C LEU A 341 -2.13 -64.91 0.07
N PRO A 342 -2.63 -64.36 -1.05
CA PRO A 342 -3.07 -65.15 -2.20
C PRO A 342 -1.92 -65.91 -2.89
N ALA A 343 -0.72 -65.31 -2.94
CA ALA A 343 0.47 -65.92 -3.55
C ALA A 343 1.01 -67.08 -2.70
N ILE A 344 1.06 -66.93 -1.37
CA ILE A 344 1.52 -68.00 -0.47
C ILE A 344 0.39 -68.97 -0.06
N LYS A 345 -0.89 -68.64 -0.24
CA LYS A 345 -2.02 -69.52 0.16
C LYS A 345 -1.98 -70.89 -0.53
N ASN A 346 -1.39 -70.98 -1.72
CA ASN A 346 -1.20 -72.24 -2.44
C ASN A 346 0.07 -72.99 -2.00
N ASP A 347 1.04 -72.30 -1.40
CA ASP A 347 2.28 -72.88 -0.85
C ASP A 347 2.20 -73.17 0.66
N LEU A 348 1.21 -72.60 1.36
CA LEU A 348 0.95 -72.84 2.78
C LEU A 348 0.17 -74.13 2.95
N ILE A 349 0.86 -75.18 3.36
CA ILE A 349 0.27 -76.46 3.73
C ILE A 349 -0.58 -76.26 5.01
N PRO A 350 -1.90 -76.55 4.99
CA PRO A 350 -2.74 -76.43 6.17
C PRO A 350 -2.23 -77.31 7.31
N ARG A 351 -2.31 -76.81 8.56
CA ARG A 351 -1.83 -77.52 9.76
C ARG A 351 -2.40 -78.94 9.92
N TRP A 352 -3.65 -79.17 9.52
CA TRP A 352 -4.27 -80.50 9.56
C TRP A 352 -3.59 -81.51 8.62
N VAL A 353 -2.98 -81.06 7.51
CA VAL A 353 -2.22 -81.90 6.59
C VAL A 353 -0.89 -82.31 7.24
N PHE A 354 -0.22 -81.38 7.94
CA PHE A 354 0.97 -81.70 8.74
C PHE A 354 0.66 -82.67 9.86
N GLU A 355 -0.42 -82.44 10.62
CA GLU A 355 -0.84 -83.34 11.69
C GLU A 355 -1.21 -84.73 11.17
N LYS A 356 -1.82 -84.81 9.98
CA LYS A 356 -2.10 -86.09 9.30
C LYS A 356 -0.82 -86.79 8.83
N LEU A 357 0.12 -86.05 8.22
CA LEU A 357 1.42 -86.59 7.80
C LEU A 357 2.25 -87.06 9.00
N GLU A 358 2.28 -86.31 10.10
CA GLU A 358 2.94 -86.75 11.34
C GLU A 358 2.33 -88.03 11.89
N LYS A 359 1.00 -88.17 11.84
CA LYS A 359 0.32 -89.39 12.29
C LYS A 359 0.68 -90.57 11.39
N GLU A 360 0.61 -90.40 10.07
CA GLU A 360 1.01 -91.43 9.12
C GLU A 360 2.50 -91.80 9.27
N PHE A 361 3.37 -90.83 9.54
CA PHE A 361 4.78 -91.08 9.78
C PHE A 361 5.01 -91.87 11.07
N LYS A 362 4.30 -91.54 12.16
CA LYS A 362 4.32 -92.31 13.41
C LYS A 362 3.83 -93.74 13.20
N ASP A 363 2.75 -93.93 12.43
CA ASP A 363 2.22 -95.25 12.12
C ASP A 363 3.19 -96.09 11.27
N VAL A 364 3.87 -95.46 10.29
CA VAL A 364 4.91 -96.11 9.48
C VAL A 364 6.14 -96.47 10.32
N VAL A 365 6.59 -95.58 11.20
CA VAL A 365 7.69 -95.86 12.12
C VAL A 365 7.34 -96.99 13.09
N ALA A 366 6.12 -97.01 13.64
CA ALA A 366 5.64 -98.08 14.50
C ALA A 366 5.58 -99.43 13.74
N LYS A 367 5.07 -99.45 12.50
CA LYS A 367 5.08 -100.64 11.64
C LYS A 367 6.50 -101.10 11.33
N LYS A 368 7.41 -100.17 11.05
CA LYS A 368 8.82 -100.50 10.82
C LYS A 368 9.44 -101.16 12.04
N ALA A 369 9.22 -100.61 13.24
CA ALA A 369 9.72 -101.19 14.49
C ALA A 369 9.14 -102.59 14.75
N GLN A 370 7.84 -102.80 14.50
CA GLN A 370 7.22 -104.13 14.59
C GLN A 370 7.83 -105.14 13.61
N LEU A 371 8.02 -104.74 12.34
CA LEU A 371 8.64 -105.59 11.32
C LEU A 371 10.13 -105.87 11.62
N GLU A 372 10.83 -104.94 12.26
CA GLU A 372 12.21 -105.14 12.74
C GLU A 372 12.23 -106.14 13.91
N GLU A 373 11.31 -106.03 14.86
CA GLU A 373 11.18 -107.00 15.96
C GLU A 373 10.80 -108.40 15.46
N GLU A 374 9.88 -108.49 14.49
CA GLU A 374 9.55 -109.75 13.79
C GLU A 374 10.75 -110.30 13.04
N ASN A 375 11.54 -109.46 12.37
CA ASN A 375 12.78 -109.88 11.73
C ASN A 375 13.81 -110.37 12.75
N GLU A 376 13.93 -109.74 13.92
CA GLU A 376 14.81 -110.21 14.98
C GLU A 376 14.34 -111.53 15.57
N LYS A 377 13.03 -111.71 15.77
CA LYS A 377 12.44 -112.99 16.19
C LYS A 377 12.70 -114.09 15.16
N LEU A 378 12.46 -113.82 13.87
CA LEU A 378 12.74 -114.75 12.78
C LEU A 378 14.24 -115.05 12.65
N LYS A 379 15.11 -114.06 12.83
CA LYS A 379 16.57 -114.26 12.88
C LYS A 379 16.98 -115.10 14.09
N ALA A 380 16.38 -114.88 15.26
CA ALA A 380 16.64 -115.66 16.46
C ALA A 380 16.13 -117.10 16.31
N GLU A 381 14.97 -117.31 15.68
CA GLU A 381 14.46 -118.63 15.31
C GLU A 381 15.39 -119.33 14.32
N LEU A 382 15.82 -118.64 13.25
CA LEU A 382 16.83 -119.15 12.32
C LEU A 382 18.14 -119.49 13.02
N GLN A 383 18.63 -118.64 13.92
CA GLN A 383 19.83 -118.96 14.72
C GLN A 383 19.61 -120.17 15.63
N ARG A 384 18.44 -120.35 16.22
CA ARG A 384 18.11 -121.55 17.00
C ARG A 384 18.09 -122.80 16.11
N TYR A 385 17.50 -122.72 14.93
CA TYR A 385 17.52 -123.80 13.93
C TYR A 385 18.94 -124.14 13.44
N VAL A 386 19.79 -123.14 13.24
CA VAL A 386 21.20 -123.30 12.85
C VAL A 386 22.04 -123.84 14.01
N SER A 387 21.68 -123.56 15.27
CA SER A 387 22.40 -124.02 16.46
C SER A 387 21.99 -125.42 16.94
N SER A 388 20.86 -125.96 16.46
CA SER A 388 20.33 -127.28 16.86
C SER A 388 20.59 -128.42 15.86
N LYS A 389 21.44 -128.23 14.86
CA LYS A 389 21.87 -129.30 13.93
C LYS A 389 23.37 -129.23 13.64
N PRO A 390 24.15 -130.31 13.87
CA PRO A 390 25.55 -130.35 13.50
C PRO A 390 25.73 -130.69 12.01
N ILE A 391 26.32 -129.72 11.32
CA ILE A 391 27.24 -129.78 10.16
C ILE A 391 27.01 -130.93 9.15
N SER A 392 26.40 -130.59 8.02
CA SER A 392 26.78 -131.13 6.71
C SER A 392 27.03 -129.95 5.77
N SER A 393 28.25 -129.89 5.25
CA SER A 393 28.70 -129.02 4.18
C SER A 393 27.82 -129.18 2.93
N GLU A 394 27.12 -128.12 2.55
CA GLU A 394 26.71 -127.90 1.16
C GLU A 394 27.15 -126.51 0.74
N GLU A 395 27.86 -126.52 -0.38
CA GLU A 395 28.46 -125.41 -1.08
C GLU A 395 27.37 -124.44 -1.59
N THR A 396 27.63 -123.14 -1.41
CA THR A 396 27.33 -121.97 -2.27
C THR A 396 26.26 -122.05 -3.39
N PRO A 397 25.68 -120.88 -3.75
CA PRO A 397 26.20 -120.31 -5.01
C PRO A 397 26.73 -118.88 -4.84
N PRO A 398 27.98 -118.61 -5.25
CA PRO A 398 28.32 -117.30 -5.79
C PRO A 398 27.43 -117.04 -7.02
N GLN A 399 27.32 -115.78 -7.46
CA GLN A 399 26.79 -115.47 -8.78
C GLN A 399 27.68 -116.16 -9.84
N SER A 400 27.33 -117.40 -10.18
CA SER A 400 28.05 -118.23 -11.14
C SER A 400 27.90 -117.57 -12.51
N ALA A 401 29.02 -117.14 -13.09
CA ALA A 401 29.05 -116.80 -14.50
C ALA A 401 28.50 -118.00 -15.29
N VAL A 402 27.49 -117.77 -16.12
CA VAL A 402 26.88 -118.84 -16.90
C VAL A 402 27.80 -119.12 -18.10
N PHE A 403 28.21 -120.38 -18.25
CA PHE A 403 29.08 -120.83 -19.36
C PHE A 403 28.22 -121.34 -20.52
N PHE A 404 28.74 -121.21 -21.74
CA PHE A 404 28.11 -121.79 -22.93
C PHE A 404 28.18 -123.33 -22.90
N ARG A 405 27.13 -123.99 -23.38
CA ARG A 405 27.04 -125.45 -23.53
C ARG A 405 26.78 -125.82 -24.98
N LEU A 406 27.22 -127.00 -25.39
CA LEU A 406 26.95 -127.54 -26.73
C LEU A 406 25.51 -128.07 -26.83
N ARG A 407 24.76 -127.66 -27.86
CA ARG A 407 23.35 -128.06 -28.05
C ARG A 407 23.15 -129.58 -28.13
N LYS A 408 24.08 -130.32 -28.74
CA LYS A 408 23.94 -131.76 -28.98
C LYS A 408 24.40 -132.63 -27.80
N LYS A 409 25.44 -132.19 -27.08
CA LYS A 409 26.09 -132.99 -26.02
C LYS A 409 25.74 -132.53 -24.60
N ALA A 410 25.06 -131.40 -24.43
CA ALA A 410 24.69 -130.77 -23.15
C ALA A 410 25.85 -130.61 -22.14
N ALA A 411 27.10 -130.78 -22.62
CA ALA A 411 28.31 -130.69 -21.83
C ALA A 411 28.81 -129.22 -21.78
N PRO A 412 29.31 -128.75 -20.63
CA PRO A 412 29.98 -127.46 -20.53
C PRO A 412 31.31 -127.49 -21.30
N LEU A 413 31.64 -126.37 -21.93
CA LEU A 413 32.95 -126.15 -22.56
C LEU A 413 34.03 -126.06 -21.49
N GLN A 414 35.20 -126.68 -21.72
CA GLN A 414 36.20 -126.93 -20.68
C GLN A 414 37.26 -125.82 -20.61
N ASP A 415 37.55 -125.14 -21.72
CA ASP A 415 38.57 -124.09 -21.79
C ASP A 415 37.95 -122.69 -21.98
N ASP A 416 38.10 -121.82 -20.98
CA ASP A 416 37.59 -120.45 -21.01
C ASP A 416 38.64 -119.43 -21.48
N SER A 417 38.20 -118.36 -22.14
CA SER A 417 39.12 -117.32 -22.61
C SER A 417 39.33 -116.18 -21.59
N GLY A 418 38.69 -116.27 -20.41
CA GLY A 418 38.64 -115.21 -19.40
C GLY A 418 37.85 -113.94 -19.78
N ILE A 419 37.34 -113.82 -21.02
CA ILE A 419 36.62 -112.63 -21.49
C ILE A 419 35.15 -112.70 -21.08
N ARG A 420 34.68 -111.71 -20.30
CA ARG A 420 33.30 -111.61 -19.83
C ARG A 420 32.45 -110.76 -20.78
N VAL A 421 31.36 -111.30 -21.29
CA VAL A 421 30.44 -110.63 -22.21
C VAL A 421 29.05 -110.48 -21.59
N ARG A 422 28.41 -109.36 -21.86
CA ARG A 422 27.02 -109.09 -21.50
C ARG A 422 26.10 -109.42 -22.66
N LEU A 423 25.27 -110.46 -22.51
CA LEU A 423 24.29 -110.87 -23.51
C LEU A 423 22.86 -110.58 -22.99
N LYS A 424 22.10 -109.78 -23.75
CA LYS A 424 20.68 -109.54 -23.43
C LYS A 424 19.85 -110.76 -23.82
N CYS A 425 19.01 -111.23 -22.91
CA CYS A 425 18.05 -112.30 -23.23
C CYS A 425 17.00 -111.80 -24.23
N PRO A 426 16.79 -112.48 -25.37
CA PRO A 426 15.76 -112.09 -26.33
C PRO A 426 14.33 -112.23 -25.75
N TYR A 427 14.15 -113.06 -24.72
CA TYR A 427 12.82 -113.33 -24.13
C TYR A 427 12.42 -112.38 -23.00
N CYS A 428 13.35 -111.97 -22.13
CA CYS A 428 13.04 -111.14 -20.94
C CYS A 428 13.87 -109.86 -20.83
N GLN A 429 14.72 -109.59 -21.83
CA GLN A 429 15.61 -108.42 -21.92
C GLN A 429 16.60 -108.26 -20.75
N SER A 430 16.70 -109.23 -19.83
CA SER A 430 17.70 -109.18 -18.77
C SER A 430 19.11 -109.41 -19.33
N THR A 431 20.07 -108.67 -18.79
CA THR A 431 21.47 -108.78 -19.16
C THR A 431 22.11 -109.94 -18.39
N ASN A 432 22.59 -110.96 -19.10
CA ASN A 432 23.32 -112.09 -18.52
C ASN A 432 24.82 -111.87 -18.70
N LEU A 433 25.61 -112.13 -17.66
CA LEU A 433 27.07 -112.08 -17.71
C LEU A 433 27.60 -113.49 -18.00
N LEU A 434 28.23 -113.66 -19.17
CA LEU A 434 28.73 -114.93 -19.68
C LEU A 434 30.25 -114.86 -19.86
N VAL A 435 30.95 -115.98 -19.70
CA VAL A 435 32.37 -116.11 -20.06
C VAL A 435 32.45 -116.75 -21.45
N LEU A 436 33.23 -116.14 -22.35
CA LEU A 436 33.44 -116.67 -23.69
C LEU A 436 34.33 -117.94 -23.66
N PRO A 437 34.03 -118.95 -24.50
CA PRO A 437 34.91 -120.11 -24.71
C PRO A 437 36.21 -119.71 -25.40
N SER A 438 37.27 -120.51 -25.24
CA SER A 438 38.54 -120.30 -25.95
C SER A 438 38.38 -120.34 -27.47
N LYS A 439 39.24 -119.61 -28.20
CA LYS A 439 39.21 -119.56 -29.69
C LYS A 439 39.30 -120.96 -30.31
N GLY A 440 40.14 -121.84 -29.76
CA GLY A 440 40.32 -123.20 -30.25
C GLY A 440 39.09 -124.10 -30.10
N GLU A 441 38.33 -123.97 -29.01
CA GLU A 441 37.06 -124.69 -28.85
C GLU A 441 35.97 -124.13 -29.77
N LEU A 442 35.94 -122.81 -29.95
CA LEU A 442 34.97 -122.14 -30.81
C LEU A 442 35.16 -122.54 -32.29
N ASP A 443 36.41 -122.62 -32.76
CA ASP A 443 36.74 -123.10 -34.11
C ASP A 443 36.35 -124.57 -34.32
N ARG A 444 36.48 -125.43 -33.30
CA ARG A 444 35.98 -126.82 -33.33
C ARG A 444 34.45 -126.89 -33.45
N CYS A 445 33.75 -126.04 -32.69
CA CYS A 445 32.28 -125.96 -32.76
C CYS A 445 31.80 -125.54 -34.15
N ILE A 446 32.52 -124.61 -34.79
CA ILE A 446 32.24 -124.16 -36.17
C ILE A 446 32.48 -125.30 -37.16
N SER A 447 33.59 -126.03 -37.06
CA SER A 447 33.87 -127.17 -37.94
C SER A 447 32.88 -128.33 -37.79
N GLU A 448 32.33 -128.53 -36.59
CA GLU A 448 31.33 -129.57 -36.29
C GLU A 448 29.87 -129.11 -36.53
N GLY A 449 29.66 -127.82 -36.86
CA GLY A 449 28.34 -127.23 -37.09
C GLY A 449 27.43 -127.26 -35.85
N GLU A 450 28.00 -127.15 -34.64
CA GLU A 450 27.24 -127.18 -33.38
C GLU A 450 26.86 -125.77 -32.89
N LEU A 451 25.62 -125.60 -32.44
CA LEU A 451 25.15 -124.34 -31.86
C LEU A 451 25.45 -124.29 -30.35
N LEU A 452 25.83 -123.10 -29.86
CA LEU A 452 26.06 -122.84 -28.45
C LEU A 452 24.74 -122.46 -27.77
N ILE A 453 24.47 -123.00 -26.59
CA ILE A 453 23.29 -122.68 -25.78
C ILE A 453 23.73 -122.14 -24.43
N THR A 454 23.06 -121.08 -23.96
CA THR A 454 23.17 -120.56 -22.60
C THR A 454 21.80 -120.36 -21.99
N THR A 455 21.63 -120.69 -20.71
CA THR A 455 20.40 -120.44 -19.96
C THR A 455 20.38 -119.00 -19.44
N CYS A 456 19.24 -118.32 -19.55
CA CYS A 456 19.08 -117.00 -18.93
C CYS A 456 18.92 -117.12 -17.41
N SER A 457 19.70 -116.37 -16.63
CA SER A 457 19.65 -116.40 -15.16
C SER A 457 18.33 -115.89 -14.58
N ARG A 458 17.56 -115.09 -15.32
CA ARG A 458 16.30 -114.51 -14.86
C ARG A 458 15.05 -115.28 -15.29
N CYS A 459 14.99 -115.75 -16.53
CA CYS A 459 13.80 -116.44 -17.05
C CYS A 459 14.00 -117.94 -17.30
N ALA A 460 15.19 -118.48 -17.02
CA ALA A 460 15.57 -119.87 -17.20
C ALA A 460 15.38 -120.45 -18.62
N LYS A 461 15.13 -119.60 -19.63
CA LYS A 461 15.01 -120.03 -21.04
C LYS A 461 16.37 -120.16 -21.71
N ASP A 462 16.50 -121.17 -22.55
CA ASP A 462 17.68 -121.42 -23.39
C ASP A 462 17.78 -120.40 -24.52
N ILE A 463 18.95 -119.80 -24.65
CA ILE A 463 19.33 -118.86 -25.70
C ILE A 463 20.35 -119.56 -26.60
N SER A 464 19.99 -119.83 -27.84
CA SER A 464 20.91 -120.35 -28.86
C SER A 464 21.71 -119.21 -29.47
N VAL A 465 23.03 -119.34 -29.49
CA VAL A 465 23.97 -118.40 -30.09
C VAL A 465 24.80 -119.14 -31.13
N ASP A 466 24.93 -118.54 -32.31
CA ASP A 466 25.78 -119.07 -33.38
C ASP A 466 27.27 -118.88 -33.01
N PRO A 467 28.09 -119.95 -32.97
CA PRO A 467 29.53 -119.80 -32.70
C PRO A 467 30.25 -118.96 -33.75
N VAL A 468 29.81 -118.92 -35.01
CA VAL A 468 30.43 -118.07 -36.06
C VAL A 468 30.34 -116.59 -35.65
N TYR A 469 29.17 -116.19 -35.14
CA TYR A 469 28.93 -114.82 -34.67
C TYR A 469 29.86 -114.43 -33.52
N LEU A 470 30.13 -115.36 -32.59
CA LEU A 470 31.04 -115.09 -31.47
C LEU A 470 32.50 -115.04 -31.92
N ASN A 471 32.90 -115.86 -32.91
CA ASN A 471 34.27 -115.85 -33.46
C ASN A 471 34.55 -114.52 -34.16
N GLU A 472 33.66 -114.12 -35.06
CA GLU A 472 33.81 -112.89 -35.85
C GLU A 472 33.79 -111.63 -34.99
N ARG A 473 33.07 -111.65 -33.86
CA ARG A 473 32.90 -110.45 -33.03
C ARG A 473 33.98 -110.28 -31.96
N PHE A 474 34.56 -111.36 -31.44
CA PHE A 474 35.44 -111.29 -30.27
C PHE A 474 36.85 -111.86 -30.48
N TYR A 475 37.08 -112.67 -31.52
CA TYR A 475 38.39 -113.29 -31.80
C TYR A 475 38.95 -113.01 -33.21
N ARG A 476 38.27 -112.17 -33.99
CA ARG A 476 38.81 -111.57 -35.21
C ARG A 476 39.85 -110.51 -34.86
N GLY A 477 41.09 -110.83 -35.16
CA GLY A 477 42.03 -109.91 -35.80
C GLY A 477 41.86 -110.04 -37.31
#